data_AF-A0AAP6D057-F1
#
_entry.id   AF-A0AAP6D057-F1
#
_cell.length_a   1.000
_cell.length_b   1.000
_cell.length_c   1.000
_cell.angle_alpha   90.00
_cell.angle_beta   90.00
_cell.angle_gamma   90.00
#
_symmetry.space_group_name_H-M   'P 1'
#
loop_
_entity.id
_entity.type
_entity.pdbx_description
1 polymer ?
#
loop_
_entity_poly.entity_id
_entity_poly.type
_entity_poly.pdbx_seq_one_letter_code
_entity_poly.pdbx_strand_id
1 'polypeptide(L)'
;VVVSAAGKTTNRLIEFLEGLYKDGRIAHEALQGLRQFQSELIESLLEGEVQTQLLASLHDEFSTLAELAAPLTDAQKAAVLGHGEVWSSRLLAALLSQQNVPAVAQDARAFLRAEAGTQPEVDRARSYPLIKEALAQHSHKRVIITGFMAQNEAGETVLLGRNGSDYSATVI
;
A
#
# COMPACT_ATOMS: atom_id res chain seq x y z
N VAL A 1 6.80 -7.48 -10.27
CA VAL A 1 7.14 -7.94 -8.90
C VAL A 1 6.00 -7.53 -8.02
N VAL A 2 5.39 -8.45 -7.28
CA VAL A 2 4.38 -8.10 -6.27
C VAL A 2 5.07 -8.04 -4.92
N VAL A 3 4.79 -7.00 -4.13
CA VAL A 3 5.34 -6.82 -2.79
C VAL A 3 4.26 -6.96 -1.73
N SER A 4 4.70 -7.17 -0.49
CA SER A 4 3.88 -7.08 0.71
C SER A 4 4.34 -5.90 1.56
N ALA A 5 3.51 -5.45 2.50
CA ALA A 5 3.89 -4.46 3.50
C ALA A 5 5.14 -4.90 4.29
N ALA A 6 6.10 -3.98 4.49
CA ALA A 6 7.36 -4.26 5.15
C ALA A 6 7.21 -4.58 6.65
N GLY A 7 7.90 -5.63 7.12
CA GLY A 7 7.97 -5.99 8.53
C GLY A 7 6.60 -6.25 9.16
N LYS A 8 6.29 -5.58 10.27
CA LYS A 8 5.00 -5.67 10.98
C LYS A 8 4.04 -4.52 10.65
N THR A 9 4.22 -3.84 9.51
CA THR A 9 3.47 -2.63 9.15
C THR A 9 1.95 -2.84 9.18
N THR A 10 1.45 -3.91 8.55
CA THR A 10 0.01 -4.21 8.56
C THR A 10 -0.54 -4.37 9.97
N ASN A 11 0.20 -5.06 10.86
CA ASN A 11 -0.23 -5.23 12.25
C ASN A 11 -0.25 -3.89 13.00
N ARG A 12 0.72 -3.01 12.77
CA ARG A 12 0.75 -1.67 13.38
C ARG A 12 -0.38 -0.77 12.85
N LEU A 13 -0.77 -0.91 11.58
CA LEU A 13 -1.93 -0.22 11.02
C LEU A 13 -3.24 -0.75 11.64
N ILE A 14 -3.34 -2.06 11.92
CA ILE A 14 -4.46 -2.64 12.68
C ILE A 14 -4.50 -2.07 14.10
N GLU A 15 -3.36 -2.03 14.80
CA GLU A 15 -3.24 -1.44 16.14
C GLU A 15 -3.66 0.04 16.16
N PHE A 16 -3.23 0.82 15.16
CA PHE A 16 -3.66 2.21 14.97
C PHE A 16 -5.18 2.32 14.82
N LEU A 17 -5.77 1.53 13.91
CA LEU A 17 -7.22 1.52 13.68
C LEU A 17 -8.00 1.12 14.92
N GLU A 18 -7.57 0.09 15.66
CA GLU A 18 -8.19 -0.30 16.92
C GLU A 18 -8.06 0.77 17.99
N GLY A 19 -6.91 1.46 18.04
CA GLY A 19 -6.66 2.58 18.93
C GLY A 19 -7.68 3.69 18.75
N LEU A 20 -8.07 4.01 17.51
CA LEU A 20 -9.06 5.06 17.21
C LEU A 20 -10.42 4.83 17.88
N TYR A 21 -10.81 3.56 18.11
CA TYR A 21 -12.05 3.20 18.78
C TYR A 21 -11.91 3.07 20.31
N LYS A 22 -10.68 3.04 20.84
CA LYS A 22 -10.40 2.81 22.26
C LYS A 22 -9.96 4.09 22.98
N ASP A 23 -8.87 4.70 22.54
CA ASP A 23 -8.30 5.95 23.07
C ASP A 23 -7.39 6.57 21.99
N GLY A 24 -7.65 7.83 21.63
CA GLY A 24 -6.86 8.56 20.62
C GLY A 24 -5.36 8.63 20.93
N ARG A 25 -4.96 8.52 22.21
CA ARG A 25 -3.54 8.45 22.60
C ARG A 25 -2.88 7.13 22.15
N ILE A 26 -3.59 6.01 22.27
CA ILE A 26 -3.11 4.70 21.81
C ILE A 26 -2.95 4.72 20.28
N ALA A 27 -3.93 5.28 19.57
CA ALA A 27 -3.83 5.45 18.13
C ALA A 27 -2.61 6.30 17.74
N HIS A 28 -2.43 7.44 18.41
CA HIS A 28 -1.31 8.33 18.16
C HIS A 28 0.04 7.65 18.39
N GLU A 29 0.21 6.92 19.50
CA GLU A 29 1.44 6.18 19.81
C GLU A 29 1.75 5.11 18.75
N ALA A 30 0.74 4.34 18.33
CA ALA A 30 0.88 3.34 17.27
C ALA A 30 1.30 3.98 15.94
N LEU A 31 0.69 5.12 15.59
CA LEU A 31 0.98 5.86 14.37
C LEU A 31 2.40 6.47 14.39
N GLN A 32 2.85 7.02 15.51
CA GLN A 32 4.23 7.52 15.66
C GLN A 32 5.27 6.41 15.55
N GLY A 33 5.03 5.27 16.21
CA GLY A 33 5.93 4.11 16.10
C GLY A 33 6.01 3.57 14.68
N LEU A 34 4.89 3.59 13.94
CA LEU A 34 4.87 3.21 12.53
C LEU A 34 5.59 4.22 11.63
N ARG A 35 5.39 5.53 11.87
CA ARG A 35 6.11 6.60 11.17
C ARG A 35 7.61 6.46 11.33
N GLN A 36 8.09 6.27 12.56
CA GLN A 36 9.52 6.11 12.84
C GLN A 36 10.10 4.93 12.06
N PHE A 37 9.44 3.76 12.09
CA PHE A 37 9.89 2.59 11.36
C PHE A 37 9.98 2.81 9.84
N GLN A 38 8.97 3.46 9.25
CA GLN A 38 8.96 3.73 7.82
C GLN A 38 10.04 4.76 7.43
N SER A 39 10.23 5.81 8.23
CA SER A 39 11.29 6.79 8.01
C SER A 39 12.68 6.16 8.10
N GLU A 40 12.98 5.38 9.14
CA GLU A 40 14.26 4.68 9.31
C GLU A 40 14.55 3.73 8.14
N LEU A 41 13.50 3.05 7.64
CA LEU A 41 13.64 2.15 6.51
C LEU A 41 14.00 2.91 5.22
N ILE A 42 13.39 4.08 4.98
CA ILE A 42 13.75 4.94 3.84
C ILE A 42 15.17 5.49 4.02
N GLU A 43 15.49 5.99 5.21
CA GLU A 43 16.78 6.61 5.53
C GLU A 43 17.96 5.64 5.39
N SER A 44 17.75 4.36 5.71
CA SER A 44 18.77 3.32 5.63
C SER A 44 18.99 2.73 4.24
N LEU A 45 18.07 2.94 3.29
CA LEU A 45 18.10 2.30 1.97
C LEU A 45 18.28 3.28 0.82
N LEU A 46 17.83 4.52 0.97
CA LEU A 46 17.89 5.54 -0.07
C LEU A 46 18.81 6.68 0.34
N GLU A 47 19.26 7.46 -0.64
CA GLU A 47 20.11 8.64 -0.41
C GLU A 47 19.70 9.80 -1.35
N GLY A 48 19.98 11.04 -0.95
CA GLY A 48 19.84 12.23 -1.80
C GLY A 48 18.39 12.68 -2.03
N GLU A 49 18.11 13.19 -3.23
CA GLU A 49 16.83 13.83 -3.54
C GLU A 49 15.65 12.85 -3.45
N VAL A 50 15.81 11.62 -3.92
CA VAL A 50 14.75 10.60 -3.89
C VAL A 50 14.36 10.21 -2.45
N GLN A 51 15.35 10.11 -1.54
CA GLN A 51 15.11 9.89 -0.12
C GLN A 51 14.28 11.04 0.47
N THR A 52 14.68 12.28 0.17
CA THR A 52 13.99 13.50 0.64
C THR A 52 12.54 13.55 0.15
N GLN A 53 12.30 13.29 -1.14
CA GLN A 53 10.96 13.30 -1.73
C GLN A 53 10.08 12.20 -1.12
N LEU A 54 10.62 11.00 -0.91
CA LEU A 54 9.85 9.89 -0.35
C LEU A 54 9.51 10.12 1.13
N LEU A 55 10.44 10.68 1.92
CA LEU A 55 10.19 11.09 3.32
C LEU A 55 9.13 12.20 3.41
N ALA A 56 9.15 13.17 2.50
CA ALA A 56 8.14 14.24 2.46
C ALA A 56 6.75 13.66 2.16
N SER A 57 6.62 12.82 1.12
CA SER A 57 5.35 12.14 0.81
C SER A 57 4.87 11.27 1.96
N LEU A 58 5.78 10.54 2.62
CA LEU A 58 5.44 9.73 3.79
C LEU A 58 4.91 10.60 4.93
N HIS A 59 5.54 11.77 5.18
CA HIS A 59 5.12 12.69 6.23
C HIS A 59 3.70 13.25 5.98
N ASP A 60 3.38 13.62 4.74
CA ASP A 60 2.05 14.13 4.37
C ASP A 60 0.98 13.03 4.56
N GLU A 61 1.28 11.80 4.18
CA GLU A 61 0.40 10.65 4.37
C GLU A 61 0.17 10.36 5.86
N PHE A 62 1.22 10.41 6.71
CA PHE A 62 1.04 10.27 8.15
C PHE A 62 0.26 11.42 8.78
N SER A 63 0.41 12.64 8.27
CA SER A 63 -0.39 13.79 8.72
C SER A 63 -1.87 13.56 8.41
N THR A 64 -2.18 13.07 7.21
CA THR A 64 -3.55 12.70 6.82
C THR A 64 -4.10 11.57 7.69
N LEU A 65 -3.30 10.53 7.97
CA LEU A 65 -3.70 9.44 8.86
C LEU A 65 -3.97 9.94 10.29
N ALA A 66 -3.21 10.91 10.78
CA ALA A 66 -3.37 11.46 12.13
C ALA A 66 -4.68 12.24 12.32
N GLU A 67 -5.30 12.71 11.24
CA GLU A 67 -6.59 13.42 11.25
C GLU A 67 -7.80 12.46 11.30
N LEU A 68 -7.59 11.16 11.09
CA LEU A 68 -8.67 10.18 11.12
C LEU A 68 -9.26 10.04 12.53
N ALA A 69 -10.58 9.95 12.60
CA ALA A 69 -11.33 9.69 13.82
C ALA A 69 -12.37 8.60 13.59
N ALA A 70 -12.64 7.80 14.63
CA ALA A 70 -13.72 6.82 14.60
C ALA A 70 -15.10 7.49 14.69
N PRO A 71 -16.16 6.89 14.10
CA PRO A 71 -16.17 5.64 13.36
C PRO A 71 -15.72 5.79 11.90
N LEU A 72 -15.07 4.74 11.39
CA LEU A 72 -14.63 4.61 10.00
C LEU A 72 -15.43 3.50 9.30
N THR A 73 -15.75 3.69 8.03
CA THR A 73 -16.31 2.64 7.17
C THR A 73 -15.28 1.52 6.93
N ASP A 74 -15.74 0.35 6.53
CA ASP A 74 -14.83 -0.76 6.23
C ASP A 74 -13.93 -0.45 5.02
N ALA A 75 -14.42 0.32 4.05
CA ALA A 75 -13.63 0.85 2.94
C ALA A 75 -12.52 1.81 3.43
N GLN A 76 -12.80 2.68 4.40
CA GLN A 76 -11.79 3.56 4.99
C GLN A 76 -10.73 2.76 5.77
N LYS A 77 -11.14 1.77 6.56
CA LYS A 77 -10.20 0.86 7.23
C LYS A 77 -9.33 0.11 6.22
N ALA A 78 -9.93 -0.40 5.15
CA ALA A 78 -9.22 -1.06 4.06
C ALA A 78 -8.18 -0.14 3.40
N ALA A 79 -8.54 1.12 3.14
CA ALA A 79 -7.62 2.11 2.60
C ALA A 79 -6.44 2.38 3.55
N VAL A 80 -6.68 2.51 4.86
CA VAL A 80 -5.63 2.66 5.88
C VAL A 80 -4.67 1.48 5.86
N LEU A 81 -5.18 0.24 5.87
CA LEU A 81 -4.35 -0.96 5.82
C LEU A 81 -3.52 -1.05 4.53
N GLY A 82 -4.07 -0.53 3.44
CA GLY A 82 -3.41 -0.50 2.13
C GLY A 82 -2.14 0.34 2.06
N HIS A 83 -1.97 1.34 2.94
CA HIS A 83 -0.78 2.18 2.94
C HIS A 83 0.52 1.37 3.09
N GLY A 84 0.50 0.29 3.87
CA GLY A 84 1.70 -0.55 4.06
C GLY A 84 2.25 -1.13 2.75
N GLU A 85 1.37 -1.56 1.87
CA GLU A 85 1.70 -2.08 0.54
C GLU A 85 2.21 -0.96 -0.38
N VAL A 86 1.53 0.19 -0.35
CA VAL A 86 1.90 1.37 -1.13
C VAL A 86 3.32 1.84 -0.78
N TRP A 87 3.61 2.02 0.51
CA TRP A 87 4.94 2.44 0.98
C TRP A 87 6.03 1.47 0.54
N SER A 88 5.79 0.17 0.68
CA SER A 88 6.75 -0.87 0.33
C SER A 88 7.01 -0.92 -1.18
N SER A 89 5.97 -0.73 -2.01
CA SER A 89 6.12 -0.70 -3.47
C SER A 89 6.92 0.51 -3.95
N ARG A 90 6.66 1.69 -3.38
CA ARG A 90 7.37 2.94 -3.71
C ARG A 90 8.83 2.88 -3.30
N LEU A 91 9.10 2.41 -2.08
CA LEU A 91 10.45 2.25 -1.57
C LEU A 91 11.28 1.29 -2.44
N LEU A 92 10.74 0.11 -2.77
CA LEU A 92 11.47 -0.86 -3.60
C LEU A 92 11.71 -0.33 -5.03
N ALA A 93 10.72 0.36 -5.62
CA ALA A 93 10.91 0.98 -6.94
C ALA A 93 11.99 2.07 -6.93
N ALA A 94 12.01 2.91 -5.88
CA ALA A 94 13.03 3.93 -5.69
C ALA A 94 14.43 3.31 -5.51
N LEU A 95 14.55 2.29 -4.66
CA LEU A 95 15.80 1.59 -4.39
C LEU A 95 16.38 0.96 -5.65
N LEU A 96 15.57 0.24 -6.42
CA LEU A 96 16.01 -0.35 -7.69
C LEU A 96 16.47 0.73 -8.67
N SER A 97 15.75 1.84 -8.75
CA SER A 97 16.11 2.95 -9.63
C SER A 97 17.44 3.60 -9.24
N GLN A 98 17.72 3.80 -7.94
CA GLN A 98 19.04 4.25 -7.47
C GLN A 98 20.16 3.25 -7.79
N GLN A 99 19.84 1.96 -7.87
CA GLN A 99 20.78 0.90 -8.27
C GLN A 99 20.88 0.74 -9.79
N ASN A 100 20.46 1.75 -10.57
CA ASN A 100 20.47 1.76 -12.03
C ASN A 100 19.61 0.65 -12.67
N VAL A 101 18.61 0.15 -11.96
CA VAL A 101 17.58 -0.75 -12.49
C VAL A 101 16.30 0.07 -12.66
N PRO A 102 15.93 0.48 -13.89
CA PRO A 102 14.73 1.27 -14.11
C PRO A 102 13.50 0.56 -13.55
N ALA A 103 12.85 1.17 -12.55
CA ALA A 103 11.70 0.59 -11.88
C ALA A 103 10.59 1.64 -11.68
N VAL A 104 9.37 1.16 -11.46
CA VAL A 104 8.20 2.00 -11.21
C VAL A 104 7.24 1.28 -10.27
N ALA A 105 6.73 2.00 -9.28
CA ALA A 105 5.68 1.50 -8.41
C ALA A 105 4.32 1.65 -9.09
N GLN A 106 3.46 0.65 -8.96
CA GLN A 106 2.09 0.64 -9.47
C GLN A 106 1.14 0.14 -8.38
N ASP A 107 0.08 0.91 -8.15
CA ASP A 107 -0.97 0.53 -7.22
C ASP A 107 -1.92 -0.45 -7.90
N ALA A 108 -2.07 -1.64 -7.31
CA ALA A 108 -2.92 -2.69 -7.84
C ALA A 108 -4.39 -2.27 -7.94
N ARG A 109 -4.85 -1.31 -7.14
CA ARG A 109 -6.21 -0.75 -7.23
C ARG A 109 -6.48 -0.09 -8.58
N ALA A 110 -5.45 0.34 -9.31
CA ALA A 110 -5.61 0.86 -10.66
C ALA A 110 -6.16 -0.18 -11.64
N PHE A 111 -5.91 -1.48 -11.42
CA PHE A 111 -6.24 -2.52 -12.40
C PHE A 111 -6.85 -3.82 -11.83
N LEU A 112 -6.70 -4.14 -10.54
CA LEU A 112 -7.41 -5.25 -9.91
C LEU A 112 -8.80 -4.80 -9.49
N ARG A 113 -9.80 -5.59 -9.87
CA ARG A 113 -11.21 -5.36 -9.55
C ARG A 113 -11.74 -6.50 -8.71
N ALA A 114 -12.37 -6.19 -7.58
CA ALA A 114 -13.00 -7.15 -6.69
C ALA A 114 -14.09 -6.46 -5.90
N GLU A 115 -15.13 -7.21 -5.52
CA GLU A 115 -16.20 -6.70 -4.66
C GLU A 115 -15.94 -7.09 -3.20
N ALA A 116 -16.35 -6.22 -2.28
CA ALA A 116 -16.19 -6.46 -0.86
C ALA A 116 -17.03 -7.68 -0.41
N GLY A 117 -16.46 -8.50 0.47
CA GLY A 117 -17.09 -9.72 0.96
C GLY A 117 -16.20 -10.45 1.95
N THR A 118 -16.68 -11.59 2.48
CA THR A 118 -15.92 -12.40 3.44
C THR A 118 -14.65 -12.98 2.83
N GLN A 119 -14.70 -13.34 1.54
CA GLN A 119 -13.57 -13.77 0.73
C GLN A 119 -13.66 -13.08 -0.64
N PRO A 120 -13.13 -11.85 -0.77
CA PRO A 120 -13.17 -11.13 -2.03
C PRO A 120 -12.38 -11.88 -3.11
N GLU A 121 -12.99 -12.03 -4.28
CA GLU A 121 -12.37 -12.64 -5.45
C GLU A 121 -12.10 -11.58 -6.51
N VAL A 122 -10.94 -11.68 -7.17
CA VAL A 122 -10.63 -10.77 -8.28
C VAL A 122 -11.45 -11.16 -9.50
N ASP A 123 -12.20 -10.19 -10.02
CA ASP A 123 -12.82 -10.26 -11.33
C ASP A 123 -11.73 -10.16 -12.40
N ARG A 124 -11.29 -11.34 -12.87
CA ARG A 124 -10.26 -11.47 -13.91
C ARG A 124 -10.69 -10.86 -15.23
N ALA A 125 -11.97 -10.94 -15.59
CA ALA A 125 -12.48 -10.43 -16.86
C ALA A 125 -12.34 -8.91 -16.92
N ARG A 126 -12.63 -8.22 -15.82
CA ARG A 126 -12.45 -6.76 -15.69
C ARG A 126 -11.00 -6.37 -15.44
N SER A 127 -10.23 -7.18 -14.72
CA SER A 127 -8.87 -6.83 -14.33
C SER A 127 -7.85 -7.01 -15.45
N TYR A 128 -7.97 -8.07 -16.27
CA TYR A 128 -6.94 -8.43 -17.26
C TYR A 128 -6.69 -7.37 -18.33
N PRO A 129 -7.71 -6.71 -18.91
CA PRO A 129 -7.48 -5.61 -19.85
C PRO A 129 -6.70 -4.46 -19.22
N LEU A 130 -7.04 -4.11 -17.97
CA LEU A 130 -6.41 -3.01 -17.22
C LEU A 130 -4.97 -3.34 -16.83
N ILE A 131 -4.69 -4.59 -16.43
CA ILE A 131 -3.33 -5.06 -16.17
C ILE A 131 -2.47 -4.92 -17.42
N LYS A 132 -2.98 -5.39 -18.58
CA LYS A 132 -2.25 -5.30 -19.85
C LYS A 132 -1.93 -3.85 -20.21
N GLU A 133 -2.89 -2.95 -20.06
CA GLU A 133 -2.71 -1.52 -20.30
C GLU A 133 -1.64 -0.92 -19.38
N ALA A 134 -1.76 -1.15 -18.06
CA ALA A 134 -0.81 -0.65 -17.07
C ALA A 134 0.62 -1.16 -17.30
N LEU A 135 0.78 -2.44 -17.63
CA LEU A 135 2.09 -3.03 -17.93
C LEU A 135 2.67 -2.54 -19.26
N ALA A 136 1.84 -2.31 -20.28
CA ALA A 136 2.29 -1.81 -21.58
C ALA A 136 2.89 -0.39 -21.49
N GLN A 137 2.41 0.44 -20.56
CA GLN A 137 2.96 1.79 -20.30
C GLN A 137 4.39 1.76 -19.72
N HIS A 138 4.86 0.59 -19.26
CA HIS A 138 6.12 0.44 -18.53
C HIS A 138 6.99 -0.70 -19.09
N SER A 139 6.91 -0.96 -20.39
CA SER A 139 7.59 -2.06 -21.10
C SER A 139 9.11 -2.16 -20.88
N HIS A 140 9.78 -1.06 -20.50
CA HIS A 140 11.22 -0.99 -20.26
C HIS A 140 11.61 -0.82 -18.78
N LYS A 141 10.67 -0.99 -17.86
CA LYS A 141 10.89 -0.85 -16.41
C LYS A 141 10.46 -2.10 -15.65
N ARG A 142 11.10 -2.34 -14.51
CA ARG A 142 10.58 -3.28 -13.50
C ARG A 142 9.35 -2.67 -12.84
N VAL A 143 8.19 -3.29 -13.04
CA VAL A 143 6.95 -2.86 -12.40
C VAL A 143 6.83 -3.51 -11.01
N ILE A 144 6.83 -2.69 -9.98
CA ILE A 144 6.66 -3.08 -8.58
C ILE A 144 5.22 -2.80 -8.20
N ILE A 145 4.45 -3.86 -7.94
CA ILE A 145 3.00 -3.81 -7.77
C ILE A 145 2.66 -4.08 -6.30
N THR A 146 1.79 -3.27 -5.72
CA THR A 146 1.24 -3.54 -4.39
C THR A 146 0.49 -4.87 -4.35
N GLY A 147 0.70 -5.69 -3.32
CA GLY A 147 -0.15 -6.87 -3.10
C GLY A 147 -1.46 -6.50 -2.42
N PHE A 148 -2.23 -7.53 -2.04
CA PHE A 148 -3.31 -7.49 -1.06
C PHE A 148 -4.56 -6.64 -1.39
N MET A 149 -4.49 -5.73 -2.36
CA MET A 149 -5.53 -4.72 -2.60
C MET A 149 -6.12 -4.77 -4.01
N ALA A 150 -7.41 -4.49 -4.10
CA ALA A 150 -8.17 -4.27 -5.32
C ALA A 150 -9.13 -3.08 -5.14
N GLN A 151 -9.86 -2.74 -6.19
CA GLN A 151 -10.88 -1.69 -6.18
C GLN A 151 -12.25 -2.25 -6.55
N ASN A 152 -13.30 -1.85 -5.83
CA ASN A 152 -14.69 -2.19 -6.19
C ASN A 152 -15.27 -1.21 -7.23
N GLU A 153 -16.52 -1.44 -7.65
CA GLU A 153 -17.23 -0.55 -8.58
C GLU A 153 -17.40 0.88 -8.09
N ALA A 154 -17.46 1.10 -6.78
CA ALA A 154 -17.58 2.42 -6.17
C ALA A 154 -16.24 3.17 -6.07
N GLY A 155 -15.13 2.55 -6.50
CA GLY A 155 -13.79 3.14 -6.40
C GLY A 155 -13.12 2.94 -5.05
N GLU A 156 -13.73 2.18 -4.14
CA GLU A 156 -13.25 1.94 -2.79
C GLU A 156 -12.21 0.82 -2.74
N THR A 157 -11.33 0.87 -1.73
CA THR A 157 -10.32 -0.17 -1.52
C THR A 157 -10.96 -1.44 -0.98
N VAL A 158 -10.65 -2.57 -1.62
CA VAL A 158 -11.00 -3.92 -1.19
C VAL A 158 -9.74 -4.68 -0.83
N LEU A 159 -9.72 -5.32 0.33
CA LEU A 159 -8.63 -6.19 0.76
C LEU A 159 -8.95 -7.63 0.36
N LEU A 160 -8.00 -8.30 -0.28
CA LEU A 160 -8.16 -9.67 -0.79
C LEU A 160 -8.01 -10.77 0.29
N GLY A 161 -8.05 -10.38 1.57
CA GLY A 161 -7.98 -11.30 2.70
C GLY A 161 -6.59 -11.90 2.96
N ARG A 162 -6.56 -12.99 3.73
CA ARG A 162 -5.31 -13.68 4.11
C ARG A 162 -4.55 -14.15 2.87
N ASN A 163 -3.22 -13.97 2.88
CA ASN A 163 -2.34 -14.26 1.75
C ASN A 163 -2.71 -13.46 0.48
N GLY A 164 -3.35 -12.30 0.62
CA GLY A 164 -3.81 -11.51 -0.52
C GLY A 164 -2.68 -11.06 -1.46
N SER A 165 -1.43 -10.93 -0.99
CA SER A 165 -0.27 -10.66 -1.85
C SER A 165 0.11 -11.87 -2.72
N ASP A 166 0.06 -13.09 -2.19
CA ASP A 166 0.28 -14.32 -2.98
C ASP A 166 -0.84 -14.51 -4.01
N TYR A 167 -2.07 -14.21 -3.62
CA TYR A 167 -3.20 -14.23 -4.54
C TYR A 167 -3.03 -13.18 -5.65
N SER A 168 -2.63 -11.95 -5.30
CA SER A 168 -2.32 -10.89 -6.28
C SER A 168 -1.25 -11.34 -7.26
N ALA A 169 -0.16 -11.96 -6.77
CA ALA A 169 0.92 -12.48 -7.60
C ALA A 169 0.50 -13.65 -8.51
N THR A 170 -0.55 -14.38 -8.15
CA THR A 170 -1.12 -15.46 -9.00
C THR A 170 -2.06 -14.90 -10.07
N VAL A 171 -2.65 -13.74 -9.83
CA VAL A 171 -3.58 -13.08 -10.76
C VAL A 171 -2.85 -12.26 -11.83
N ILE A 172 -1.78 -11.58 -11.43
CA ILE A 172 -0.95 -10.70 -12.27
C ILE A 172 0.05 -11.51 -13.10
#